data_AF-A0AA36H8G5-F1
#
_entry.id   AF-A0AA36H8G5-F1
#
_cell.length_a   1.000
_cell.length_b   1.000
_cell.length_c   1.000
_cell.angle_alpha   90.00
_cell.angle_beta   90.00
_cell.angle_gamma   90.00
#
_symmetry.space_group_name_H-M   'P 1'
#
loop_
_entity.id
_entity.type
_entity.pdbx_description
1 polymer ?
#
loop_
_entity_poly.entity_id
_entity_poly.type
_entity_poly.pdbx_seq_one_letter_code
_entity_poly.pdbx_strand_id
1 'polypeptide(L)'
;MSLDLAIYIVYVLVNSLIVILNVVVIWAAVESRELRHNPAIHIVLTAIICQRIQISNIAAPLYTRYCGFAYLVSGHYWYFDFEKPYTYFYKELNQILQIGCGAFVLISDIIIIFKIIRLRALELHEQSGNGFLKDWKFGTESRIAINFLVMSSCYLFMSAFFNIDMGYGFWHILILKLSTLLNLSKWALYLLANTSIYKVIGRKLGVQSHHHIPPSMTNRTQF
;
A
#
# COMPACT_ATOMS: atom_id res chain seq x y z
N MET A 1 0.00 32.93 -11.54
CA MET A 1 0.77 31.89 -10.82
C MET A 1 1.28 30.92 -11.87
N SER A 2 2.60 30.66 -11.96
CA SER A 2 3.10 29.68 -12.95
C SER A 2 2.54 28.30 -12.63
N LEU A 3 2.23 27.52 -13.68
CA LEU A 3 1.73 26.15 -13.56
C LEU A 3 2.64 25.30 -12.64
N ASP A 4 3.95 25.48 -12.75
CA ASP A 4 4.96 24.78 -11.95
C ASP A 4 4.83 25.04 -10.44
N LEU A 5 4.52 26.29 -10.07
CA LEU A 5 4.31 26.65 -8.66
C LEU A 5 3.04 26.00 -8.11
N ALA A 6 1.97 25.94 -8.90
CA ALA A 6 0.73 25.27 -8.51
C ALA A 6 0.96 23.77 -8.26
N ILE A 7 1.70 23.12 -9.16
CA ILE A 7 2.04 21.69 -9.04
C ILE A 7 2.92 21.44 -7.83
N TYR A 8 3.91 22.32 -7.59
CA TYR A 8 4.75 22.22 -6.41
C TYR A 8 3.94 22.33 -5.12
N ILE A 9 3.02 23.30 -5.04
CA ILE A 9 2.14 23.47 -3.88
C ILE A 9 1.25 22.25 -3.68
N VAL A 10 0.58 21.75 -4.73
CA VAL A 10 -0.25 20.54 -4.64
C VAL A 10 0.58 19.34 -4.21
N TYR A 11 1.77 19.18 -4.77
CA TYR A 11 2.68 18.10 -4.39
C TYR A 11 3.08 18.17 -2.91
N VAL A 12 3.50 19.34 -2.44
CA VAL A 12 3.87 19.54 -1.03
C VAL A 12 2.68 19.28 -0.11
N LEU A 13 1.49 19.75 -0.47
CA LEU A 13 0.26 19.51 0.30
C LEU A 13 -0.09 18.03 0.38
N VAL A 14 -0.13 17.33 -0.76
CA VAL A 14 -0.45 15.90 -0.80
C VAL A 14 0.60 15.09 -0.05
N ASN A 15 1.89 15.39 -0.24
CA ASN A 15 2.97 14.69 0.46
C ASN A 15 2.88 14.93 1.98
N SER A 16 2.62 16.17 2.41
CA SER A 16 2.43 16.50 3.82
C SER A 16 1.23 15.76 4.41
N LEU A 17 0.11 15.68 3.68
CA LEU A 17 -1.07 14.95 4.10
C LEU A 17 -0.82 13.45 4.24
N ILE A 18 -0.06 12.84 3.30
CA ILE A 18 0.33 11.43 3.38
C ILE A 18 1.30 11.17 4.54
N VAL A 19 2.22 12.09 4.83
CA VAL A 19 3.10 12.00 5.99
C VAL A 19 2.28 12.05 7.28
N ILE A 20 1.37 13.02 7.41
CA ILE A 20 0.47 13.13 8.56
C ILE A 20 -0.36 11.85 8.71
N LEU A 21 -0.93 11.34 7.62
CA LEU A 21 -1.70 10.09 7.62
C LEU A 21 -0.85 8.92 8.14
N ASN A 22 0.37 8.76 7.63
CA ASN A 22 1.28 7.71 8.08
C ASN A 22 1.62 7.85 9.57
N VAL A 23 1.90 9.06 10.05
CA VAL A 23 2.17 9.31 11.48
C VAL A 23 0.97 8.96 12.35
N VAL A 24 -0.23 9.39 11.98
CA VAL A 24 -1.47 9.09 12.70
C VAL A 24 -1.72 7.60 12.75
N VAL A 25 -1.50 6.91 11.63
CA VAL A 25 -1.72 5.46 11.53
C VAL A 25 -0.70 4.66 12.34
N ILE A 26 0.58 5.04 12.31
CA ILE A 26 1.63 4.44 13.15
C ILE A 26 1.32 4.66 14.63
N TRP A 27 0.96 5.89 15.00
CA TRP A 27 0.60 6.21 16.38
C TRP A 27 -0.59 5.37 16.85
N ALA A 28 -1.65 5.26 16.04
CA ALA A 28 -2.81 4.43 16.36
C ALA A 28 -2.46 2.93 16.45
N ALA A 29 -1.56 2.43 15.59
CA ALA A 29 -1.08 1.05 15.65
C ALA A 29 -0.31 0.78 16.95
N VAL A 30 0.58 1.68 17.37
CA VAL A 30 1.31 1.58 18.64
C VAL A 30 0.34 1.61 19.83
N GLU A 31 -0.62 2.54 19.84
CA GLU A 31 -1.58 2.72 20.93
C GLU A 31 -2.54 1.52 21.06
N SER A 32 -2.92 0.90 19.94
CA SER A 32 -3.84 -0.24 19.93
C SER A 32 -3.33 -1.48 20.68
N ARG A 33 -2.03 -1.53 21.04
CA ARG A 33 -1.34 -2.71 21.64
C ARG A 33 -1.42 -4.00 20.82
N GLU A 34 -2.08 -3.96 19.67
CA GLU A 34 -2.15 -5.03 18.65
C GLU A 34 -0.77 -5.37 18.10
N LEU A 35 0.19 -4.44 18.19
CA LEU A 35 1.59 -4.66 17.83
C LEU A 35 2.11 -5.97 18.45
N ARG A 36 1.85 -6.21 19.74
CA ARG A 36 2.35 -7.41 20.44
C ARG A 36 1.73 -8.73 19.96
N HIS A 37 0.54 -8.69 19.38
CA HIS A 37 -0.24 -9.89 19.06
C HIS A 37 -0.27 -10.19 17.56
N ASN A 38 -0.04 -9.18 16.72
CA ASN A 38 -0.10 -9.32 15.28
C ASN A 38 1.26 -9.04 14.62
N PRO A 39 2.05 -10.09 14.29
CA PRO A 39 3.36 -9.92 13.66
C PRO A 39 3.28 -9.24 12.29
N ALA A 40 2.13 -9.28 11.60
CA ALA A 40 1.96 -8.57 10.33
C ALA A 40 2.05 -7.05 10.51
N ILE A 41 1.55 -6.51 11.63
CA ILE A 41 1.66 -5.07 11.94
C ILE A 41 3.12 -4.70 12.18
N HIS A 42 3.90 -5.56 12.85
CA HIS A 42 5.35 -5.37 13.02
C HIS A 42 6.10 -5.36 11.69
N ILE A 43 5.77 -6.28 10.77
CA ILE A 43 6.38 -6.33 9.44
C ILE A 43 6.06 -5.04 8.68
N VAL A 44 4.82 -4.56 8.73
CA VAL A 44 4.41 -3.31 8.07
C VAL A 44 5.12 -2.09 8.67
N LEU A 45 5.19 -1.98 10.01
CA LEU A 45 5.90 -0.88 10.66
C LEU A 45 7.39 -0.88 10.31
N THR A 46 8.01 -2.07 10.37
CA THR A 46 9.41 -2.25 9.99
C THR A 46 9.62 -1.88 8.53
N ALA A 47 8.71 -2.27 7.63
CA ALA A 47 8.77 -1.91 6.22
C ALA A 47 8.67 -0.40 6.01
N ILE A 48 7.79 0.32 6.72
CA ILE A 48 7.69 1.79 6.65
C ILE A 48 8.99 2.44 7.12
N ILE A 49 9.54 1.99 8.25
CA ILE A 49 10.78 2.53 8.82
C ILE A 49 11.96 2.25 7.89
N CYS A 50 12.11 1.00 7.43
CA CYS A 50 13.14 0.61 6.47
C CYS A 50 13.02 1.41 5.18
N GLN A 51 11.82 1.61 4.63
CA GLN A 51 11.64 2.39 3.40
C GLN A 51 12.09 3.86 3.59
N ARG A 52 11.89 4.45 4.77
CA ARG A 52 12.39 5.80 5.07
C ARG A 52 13.91 5.86 5.22
N ILE A 53 14.51 4.86 5.86
CA ILE A 53 15.97 4.76 6.03
C ILE A 53 16.68 4.41 4.71
N GLN A 54 16.06 3.57 3.88
CA GLN A 54 16.62 3.12 2.60
C GLN A 54 16.67 4.26 1.57
N ILE A 55 15.71 5.19 1.62
CA ILE A 55 15.73 6.44 0.86
C ILE A 55 16.94 7.32 1.25
N SER A 56 17.42 7.28 2.50
CA SER A 56 18.56 8.11 2.92
C SER A 56 19.92 7.44 2.68
N ASN A 57 20.02 6.12 2.79
CA ASN A 57 21.32 5.45 2.92
C ASN A 57 21.70 4.48 1.78
N ILE A 58 20.74 3.99 0.97
CA ILE A 58 21.02 3.01 -0.11
C ILE A 58 20.86 3.64 -1.50
N ALA A 59 20.17 4.78 -1.60
CA ALA A 59 20.09 5.58 -2.82
C ALA A 59 21.25 6.57 -3.00
N ALA A 60 22.40 6.32 -2.36
CA ALA A 60 23.68 6.84 -2.82
C ALA A 60 24.19 5.83 -3.85
N PRO A 61 23.86 5.97 -5.16
CA PRO A 61 24.51 5.17 -6.17
C PRO A 61 26.01 5.40 -6.03
N LEU A 62 26.69 4.31 -5.68
CA LEU A 62 28.14 4.15 -5.70
C LEU A 62 28.70 4.97 -6.86
N TYR A 63 29.63 5.88 -6.56
CA TYR A 63 30.35 6.80 -7.46
C TYR A 63 31.18 6.07 -8.54
N THR A 64 30.63 5.04 -9.17
CA THR A 64 31.26 4.26 -10.23
C THR A 64 30.78 4.80 -11.58
N ARG A 65 31.68 4.82 -12.56
CA ARG A 65 31.36 5.25 -13.95
C ARG A 65 30.26 4.40 -14.61
N TYR A 66 29.96 3.23 -14.06
CA TYR A 66 28.96 2.29 -14.57
C TYR A 66 27.60 2.43 -13.89
N CYS A 67 27.45 3.36 -12.95
CA CYS A 67 26.15 3.58 -12.34
C CYS A 67 25.23 4.33 -13.31
N GLY A 68 24.11 3.71 -13.68
CA GLY A 68 23.05 4.27 -14.53
C GLY A 68 22.25 5.40 -13.89
N PHE A 69 22.60 5.87 -12.69
CA PHE A 69 21.97 7.03 -12.06
C PHE A 69 22.84 8.28 -12.20
N ALA A 70 22.21 9.43 -12.44
CA ALA A 70 22.83 10.74 -12.44
C ALA A 70 22.14 11.64 -11.40
N TYR A 71 22.92 12.52 -10.78
CA TYR A 71 22.39 13.49 -9.82
C TYR A 71 22.12 14.81 -10.53
N LEU A 72 20.86 15.26 -10.55
CA LEU A 72 20.53 16.57 -11.08
C LEU A 72 20.72 17.63 -9.99
N VAL A 73 21.74 18.46 -10.14
CA VAL A 73 22.11 19.48 -9.14
C VAL A 73 21.00 20.50 -8.93
N SER A 74 20.28 20.91 -9.98
CA SER A 74 19.24 21.95 -9.88
C SER A 74 17.99 21.53 -9.11
N GLY A 75 17.72 20.22 -9.03
CA GLY A 75 16.53 19.67 -8.36
C GLY A 75 16.84 18.85 -7.11
N HIS A 76 18.12 18.68 -6.77
CA HIS A 76 18.59 17.81 -5.69
C HIS A 76 17.98 16.39 -5.72
N TYR A 77 17.80 15.81 -6.90
CA TYR A 77 17.27 14.45 -7.04
C TYR A 77 18.12 13.58 -7.95
N TRP A 78 18.13 12.28 -7.63
CA TRP A 78 18.72 11.25 -8.47
C TRP A 78 17.72 10.82 -9.55
N TYR A 79 18.17 10.72 -10.79
CA TYR A 79 17.39 10.16 -11.89
C TYR A 79 18.18 9.06 -12.58
N PHE A 80 17.47 8.13 -13.22
CA PHE A 80 18.10 7.12 -14.05
C PHE A 80 18.45 7.74 -15.40
N ASP A 81 19.74 7.78 -15.70
CA ASP A 81 20.30 8.31 -16.93
C ASP A 81 20.41 7.18 -17.96
N PHE A 82 19.52 7.19 -18.95
CA PHE A 82 19.46 6.19 -20.00
C PHE A 82 20.58 6.31 -21.04
N GLU A 83 21.32 7.42 -21.06
CA GLU A 83 22.38 7.67 -22.05
C GLU A 83 23.69 6.94 -21.70
N LYS A 84 23.84 6.47 -20.45
CA LYS A 84 25.04 5.77 -19.99
C LYS A 84 25.14 4.35 -20.58
N PRO A 85 26.36 3.83 -20.81
CA PRO A 85 26.55 2.46 -21.29
C PRO A 85 26.04 1.44 -20.27
N TYR A 86 25.54 0.29 -20.75
CA TYR A 86 24.96 -0.82 -19.97
C TYR A 86 23.62 -0.53 -19.25
N THR A 87 23.05 0.66 -19.38
CA THR A 87 21.72 0.99 -18.82
C THR A 87 20.60 0.16 -19.44
N TYR A 88 20.74 -0.24 -20.71
CA TYR A 88 19.80 -1.12 -21.40
C TYR A 88 19.64 -2.46 -20.68
N PHE A 89 20.74 -3.05 -20.20
CA PHE A 89 20.72 -4.32 -19.48
C PHE A 89 19.96 -4.19 -18.15
N TYR A 90 20.17 -3.10 -17.42
CA TYR A 90 19.40 -2.81 -16.21
C TYR A 90 17.92 -2.58 -16.50
N LYS A 91 17.59 -1.87 -17.58
CA LYS A 91 16.21 -1.63 -18.01
C LYS A 91 15.50 -2.94 -18.32
N GLU A 92 16.11 -3.79 -19.14
CA GLU A 92 15.57 -5.11 -19.50
C GLU A 92 15.42 -6.01 -18.28
N LEU A 93 16.44 -6.11 -17.43
CA LEU A 93 16.38 -6.92 -16.21
C LEU A 93 15.28 -6.44 -15.26
N ASN A 94 15.19 -5.13 -15.04
CA ASN A 94 14.15 -4.54 -14.22
C ASN A 94 12.76 -4.79 -14.82
N GLN A 95 12.61 -4.65 -16.13
CA GLN A 95 11.34 -4.92 -16.81
C GLN A 95 10.93 -6.39 -16.69
N ILE A 96 11.86 -7.34 -16.89
CA ILE A 96 11.60 -8.78 -16.72
C ILE A 96 11.19 -9.08 -15.28
N LEU A 97 11.92 -8.55 -14.29
CA LEU A 97 11.63 -8.76 -12.88
C LEU A 97 10.25 -8.19 -12.50
N GLN A 98 9.92 -7.00 -12.99
CA GLN A 98 8.64 -6.35 -12.73
C GLN A 98 7.48 -7.09 -13.39
N ILE A 99 7.60 -7.51 -14.66
CA ILE A 99 6.60 -8.32 -15.34
C ILE A 99 6.40 -9.65 -14.61
N GLY A 100 7.49 -10.33 -14.24
CA GLY A 100 7.44 -11.58 -13.49
C GLY A 100 6.75 -11.44 -12.13
N CYS A 101 7.11 -10.42 -11.35
CA CYS A 101 6.44 -10.10 -10.09
C CYS A 101 4.96 -9.74 -10.31
N GLY A 102 4.66 -8.92 -11.31
CA GLY A 102 3.29 -8.51 -11.63
C GLY A 102 2.40 -9.70 -12.00
N ALA A 103 2.89 -10.60 -12.84
CA ALA A 103 2.21 -11.84 -13.19
C ALA A 103 1.98 -12.74 -11.98
N PHE A 104 3.00 -12.92 -11.14
CA PHE A 104 2.89 -13.72 -9.91
C PHE A 104 1.84 -13.16 -8.94
N VAL A 105 1.85 -11.84 -8.73
CA VAL A 105 0.87 -11.15 -7.87
C VAL A 105 -0.54 -11.29 -8.44
N LEU A 106 -0.72 -11.07 -9.75
CA LEU A 106 -2.03 -11.19 -10.40
C LEU A 106 -2.59 -12.61 -10.28
N ILE A 107 -1.77 -13.64 -10.53
CA ILE A 107 -2.17 -15.05 -10.38
C ILE A 107 -2.55 -15.33 -8.93
N SER A 108 -1.76 -14.86 -7.97
CA SER A 108 -2.02 -15.03 -6.54
C SER A 108 -3.35 -14.38 -6.13
N ASP A 109 -3.63 -13.16 -6.59
CA ASP A 109 -4.90 -12.46 -6.33
C ASP A 109 -6.10 -13.24 -6.88
N ILE A 110 -5.99 -13.74 -8.11
CA ILE A 110 -7.05 -14.56 -8.74
C ILE A 110 -7.30 -15.82 -7.92
N ILE A 111 -6.26 -16.52 -7.46
CA ILE A 111 -6.39 -17.72 -6.64
C ILE A 111 -7.06 -17.40 -5.29
N ILE A 112 -6.68 -16.29 -4.65
CA ILE A 112 -7.26 -15.85 -3.37
C ILE A 112 -8.75 -15.54 -3.54
N ILE A 113 -9.12 -14.76 -4.56
CA ILE A 113 -10.52 -14.41 -4.86
C ILE A 113 -11.32 -15.68 -5.15
N PHE A 114 -10.79 -16.56 -6.00
CA PHE A 114 -11.46 -17.81 -6.35
C PHE A 114 -11.71 -18.68 -5.12
N LYS A 115 -10.71 -18.81 -4.23
CA LYS A 115 -10.85 -19.56 -2.98
C LYS A 115 -11.93 -18.96 -2.08
N ILE A 116 -12.00 -17.63 -1.96
CA ILE A 116 -13.03 -16.95 -1.16
C ILE A 116 -14.42 -17.15 -1.74
N ILE A 117 -14.57 -17.03 -3.06
CA ILE A 117 -15.85 -17.28 -3.74
C ILE A 117 -16.30 -18.73 -3.50
N ARG A 118 -15.37 -19.70 -3.62
CA ARG A 118 -15.66 -21.12 -3.41
C ARG A 118 -16.07 -21.41 -1.96
N LEU A 119 -15.34 -20.87 -0.97
CA LEU A 119 -15.68 -21.03 0.45
C LEU A 119 -17.07 -20.45 0.75
N ARG A 120 -17.38 -19.26 0.21
CA ARG A 120 -18.70 -18.64 0.39
C ARG A 120 -19.83 -19.43 -0.29
N ALA A 121 -19.58 -19.99 -1.47
CA ALA A 121 -20.57 -20.82 -2.15
C ALA A 121 -20.92 -22.08 -1.35
N LEU A 122 -19.92 -22.69 -0.68
CA LEU A 122 -20.12 -23.84 0.21
C LEU A 122 -20.92 -23.46 1.46
N GLU A 123 -20.58 -22.35 2.12
CA GLU A 123 -21.33 -21.86 3.28
C GLU A 123 -22.79 -21.54 2.97
N LEU A 124 -23.07 -20.94 1.80
CA LEU A 124 -24.43 -20.65 1.35
C LEU A 124 -25.23 -21.92 1.07
N HIS A 125 -24.61 -22.95 0.51
CA HIS A 125 -25.26 -24.25 0.29
C HIS A 125 -25.61 -24.94 1.62
N GLU A 126 -24.75 -24.81 2.63
CA GLU A 126 -25.01 -25.34 3.98
C GLU A 126 -26.11 -24.54 4.72
N GLN A 127 -26.17 -23.22 4.52
CA GLN A 127 -27.18 -22.36 5.14
C GLN A 127 -28.55 -22.38 4.46
N SER A 128 -28.64 -22.79 3.19
CA SER A 128 -29.91 -22.91 2.46
C SER A 128 -30.91 -23.88 3.10
N GLY A 129 -30.49 -24.73 4.06
CA GLY A 129 -31.39 -25.59 4.83
C GLY A 129 -32.08 -24.92 6.03
N ASN A 130 -31.56 -23.79 6.54
CA ASN A 130 -32.12 -23.07 7.68
C ASN A 130 -32.47 -21.64 7.26
N GLY A 131 -33.69 -21.46 6.77
CA GLY A 131 -34.21 -20.18 6.33
C GLY A 131 -34.09 -19.10 7.41
N PHE A 132 -33.11 -18.21 7.25
CA PHE A 132 -33.17 -16.88 7.83
C PHE A 132 -32.22 -15.96 7.07
N LEU A 133 -32.77 -14.84 6.56
CA LEU A 133 -32.04 -13.70 6.02
C LEU A 133 -31.00 -13.23 7.05
N LYS A 134 -29.77 -13.73 6.92
CA LYS A 134 -28.68 -13.36 7.81
C LYS A 134 -27.93 -12.21 7.17
N ASP A 135 -27.85 -11.09 7.88
CA ASP A 135 -27.09 -9.91 7.49
C ASP A 135 -25.74 -10.28 6.91
N TRP A 136 -25.45 -9.69 5.74
CA TRP A 136 -24.25 -9.92 4.95
C TRP A 136 -23.01 -9.39 5.70
N LYS A 137 -22.54 -10.14 6.69
CA LYS A 137 -21.31 -9.80 7.42
C LYS A 137 -20.13 -10.17 6.55
N PHE A 138 -19.40 -9.16 6.09
CA PHE A 138 -18.08 -9.35 5.51
C PHE A 138 -17.17 -10.03 6.54
N GLY A 139 -16.93 -11.33 6.35
CA GLY A 139 -16.00 -12.09 7.16
C GLY A 139 -14.59 -11.49 7.11
N THR A 140 -13.83 -11.69 8.18
CA THR A 140 -12.44 -11.21 8.34
C THR A 140 -11.58 -11.58 7.14
N GLU A 141 -11.75 -12.78 6.60
CA GLU A 141 -10.99 -13.29 5.44
C GLU A 141 -11.20 -12.45 4.18
N SER A 142 -12.45 -12.06 3.90
CA SER A 142 -12.77 -11.24 2.73
C SER A 142 -12.17 -9.84 2.84
N ARG A 143 -12.07 -9.29 4.06
CA ARG A 143 -11.42 -8.00 4.27
C ARG A 143 -9.92 -8.09 4.05
N ILE A 144 -9.27 -9.15 4.52
CA ILE A 144 -7.85 -9.40 4.28
C ILE A 144 -7.58 -9.50 2.77
N ALA A 145 -8.42 -10.20 2.03
CA ALA A 145 -8.25 -10.32 0.57
C ALA A 145 -8.49 -9.02 -0.18
N ILE A 146 -9.48 -8.22 0.21
CA ILE A 146 -9.68 -6.88 -0.37
C ILE A 146 -8.45 -6.01 -0.10
N ASN A 147 -7.89 -6.06 1.11
CA ASN A 147 -6.68 -5.31 1.44
C ASN A 147 -5.49 -5.76 0.61
N PHE A 148 -5.33 -7.07 0.41
CA PHE A 148 -4.29 -7.63 -0.42
C PHE A 148 -4.46 -7.17 -1.88
N LEU A 149 -5.67 -7.24 -2.43
CA LEU A 149 -5.98 -6.77 -3.78
C LEU A 149 -5.72 -5.27 -3.96
N VAL A 150 -6.05 -4.43 -2.98
CA VAL A 150 -5.75 -2.99 -3.02
C VAL A 150 -4.24 -2.77 -3.05
N MET A 151 -3.47 -3.48 -2.22
CA MET A 151 -2.01 -3.41 -2.21
C MET A 151 -1.39 -3.85 -3.55
N SER A 152 -1.86 -4.98 -4.09
CA SER A 152 -1.46 -5.51 -5.40
C SER A 152 -1.77 -4.53 -6.52
N SER A 153 -2.98 -3.93 -6.51
CA SER A 153 -3.40 -2.94 -7.50
C SER A 153 -2.53 -1.68 -7.45
N CYS A 154 -2.21 -1.19 -6.24
CA CYS A 154 -1.30 -0.06 -6.08
C CYS A 154 0.11 -0.37 -6.62
N TYR A 155 0.62 -1.58 -6.40
CA TYR A 155 1.90 -2.02 -6.93
C TYR A 155 1.91 -2.11 -8.46
N LEU A 156 0.89 -2.75 -9.05
CA LEU A 156 0.76 -2.90 -10.50
C LEU A 156 0.62 -1.54 -11.18
N PHE A 157 -0.18 -0.63 -10.60
CA PHE A 157 -0.31 0.74 -11.08
C PHE A 157 1.06 1.43 -11.08
N MET A 158 1.77 1.43 -9.95
CA MET A 158 3.12 2.01 -9.83
C MET A 158 4.09 1.44 -10.87
N SER A 159 4.13 0.11 -11.03
CA SER A 159 5.04 -0.56 -11.96
C SER A 159 4.70 -0.28 -13.42
N ALA A 160 3.42 -0.27 -13.79
CA ALA A 160 2.99 0.09 -15.14
C ALA A 160 3.46 1.50 -15.51
N PHE A 161 3.25 2.47 -14.63
CA PHE A 161 3.63 3.86 -14.89
C PHE A 161 5.13 4.11 -14.91
N PHE A 162 5.91 3.35 -14.14
CA PHE A 162 7.37 3.48 -14.16
C PHE A 162 7.99 2.95 -15.46
N ASN A 163 7.35 2.00 -16.14
CA ASN A 163 7.86 1.40 -17.38
C ASN A 163 7.34 2.07 -18.66
N ILE A 164 6.26 2.85 -18.60
CA ILE A 164 5.79 3.59 -19.76
C ILE A 164 6.73 4.76 -20.01
N ASP A 165 7.49 4.67 -21.10
CA ASP A 165 8.33 5.74 -21.60
C ASP A 165 7.46 6.83 -22.24
N MET A 166 6.88 7.70 -21.40
CA MET A 166 6.04 8.82 -21.86
C MET A 166 6.85 10.04 -22.35
N GLY A 167 8.17 9.90 -22.50
CA GLY A 167 9.08 11.01 -22.82
C GLY A 167 9.22 12.02 -21.68
N TYR A 168 10.10 13.01 -21.89
CA TYR A 168 10.34 14.10 -20.95
C TYR A 168 9.19 15.12 -21.02
N GLY A 169 8.16 14.92 -20.20
CA GLY A 169 6.99 15.78 -20.17
C GLY A 169 6.36 15.93 -18.80
N PHE A 170 5.50 16.94 -18.67
CA PHE A 170 4.73 17.25 -17.46
C PHE A 170 4.02 16.01 -16.86
N TRP A 171 3.36 15.23 -17.72
CA TRP A 171 2.63 14.03 -17.30
C TRP A 171 3.53 12.96 -16.69
N HIS A 172 4.73 12.79 -17.22
CA HIS A 172 5.69 11.81 -16.69
C HIS A 172 6.11 12.16 -15.26
N ILE A 173 6.44 13.44 -15.00
CA ILE A 173 6.82 13.91 -13.65
C ILE A 173 5.65 13.75 -12.67
N LEU A 174 4.43 14.11 -13.09
CA LEU A 174 3.23 13.99 -12.25
C LEU A 174 2.97 12.53 -11.88
N ILE A 175 3.03 11.63 -12.87
CA ILE A 175 2.81 10.20 -12.71
C ILE A 175 3.87 9.58 -11.80
N LEU A 176 5.14 9.92 -12.00
CA LEU A 176 6.24 9.39 -11.17
C LEU A 176 6.10 9.84 -9.71
N LYS A 177 5.71 11.10 -9.48
CA LYS A 177 5.39 11.61 -8.15
C LYS A 177 4.17 10.90 -7.55
N LEU A 178 3.09 10.73 -8.30
CA LEU A 178 1.90 10.00 -7.83
C LEU A 178 2.23 8.55 -7.45
N SER A 179 3.06 7.88 -8.25
CA SER A 179 3.54 6.53 -8.00
C SER A 179 4.33 6.42 -6.69
N THR A 180 5.22 7.38 -6.41
CA THR A 180 5.92 7.43 -5.11
C THR A 180 4.98 7.66 -3.93
N LEU A 181 3.94 8.49 -4.10
CA LEU A 181 2.95 8.76 -3.08
C LEU A 181 2.08 7.52 -2.79
N LEU A 182 1.65 6.81 -3.84
CA LEU A 182 0.92 5.53 -3.71
C LEU A 182 1.76 4.49 -2.98
N ASN A 183 3.05 4.41 -3.27
CA ASN A 183 3.97 3.49 -2.60
C ASN A 183 4.13 3.79 -1.10
N LEU A 184 4.02 5.07 -0.71
CA LEU A 184 4.05 5.50 0.68
C LEU A 184 2.70 5.29 1.38
N SER A 185 1.59 5.52 0.69
CA SER A 185 0.25 5.43 1.28
C SER A 185 -0.26 4.01 1.42
N LYS A 186 0.26 3.05 0.64
CA LYS A 186 -0.21 1.65 0.67
C LYS A 186 -0.16 1.04 2.07
N TRP A 187 0.88 1.33 2.85
CA TRP A 187 1.01 0.82 4.22
C TRP A 187 0.00 1.44 5.17
N ALA A 188 -0.28 2.74 5.01
CA ALA A 188 -1.32 3.42 5.77
C ALA A 188 -2.70 2.83 5.44
N LEU A 189 -2.99 2.57 4.17
CA LEU A 189 -4.24 1.93 3.72
C LEU A 189 -4.40 0.53 4.33
N TYR A 190 -3.33 -0.26 4.33
CA TYR A 190 -3.33 -1.60 4.93
C TYR A 190 -3.65 -1.55 6.43
N LEU A 191 -3.03 -0.64 7.18
CA LEU A 191 -3.25 -0.48 8.61
C LEU A 191 -4.63 0.12 8.94
N LEU A 192 -5.11 1.06 8.14
CA LEU A 192 -6.47 1.63 8.26
C LEU A 192 -7.56 0.58 8.07
N ALA A 193 -7.30 -0.45 7.26
CA ALA A 193 -8.26 -1.51 7.06
C ALA A 193 -8.37 -2.48 8.26
N ASN A 194 -7.44 -2.42 9.22
CA ASN A 194 -7.57 -3.13 10.49
C ASN A 194 -8.61 -2.43 11.39
N THR A 195 -9.63 -3.18 11.82
CA THR A 195 -10.72 -2.65 12.66
C THR A 195 -10.27 -2.08 13.98
N SER A 196 -9.26 -2.68 14.61
CA SER A 196 -8.77 -2.23 15.92
C SER A 196 -8.16 -0.84 15.78
N ILE A 197 -7.31 -0.65 14.76
CA ILE A 197 -6.68 0.63 14.43
C ILE A 197 -7.73 1.65 14.02
N TYR A 198 -8.64 1.29 13.11
CA TYR A 198 -9.73 2.16 12.67
C TYR A 198 -10.60 2.66 13.84
N LYS A 199 -10.95 1.78 14.79
CA LYS A 199 -11.72 2.14 15.99
C LYS A 199 -10.95 3.07 16.93
N VAL A 200 -9.64 2.90 17.05
CA VAL A 200 -8.79 3.81 17.85
C VAL A 200 -8.77 5.20 17.21
N ILE A 201 -8.57 5.27 15.90
CA ILE A 201 -8.59 6.53 15.14
C ILE A 201 -9.95 7.22 15.26
N GLY A 202 -11.05 6.49 14.99
CA GLY A 202 -12.41 7.03 15.09
C GLY A 202 -12.75 7.56 16.48
N ARG A 203 -12.37 6.84 17.55
CA ARG A 203 -12.56 7.32 18.94
C ARG A 203 -11.81 8.62 19.23
N LYS A 204 -10.60 8.78 18.71
CA LYS A 204 -9.76 9.97 18.96
C LYS A 204 -10.18 11.17 18.12
N LEU A 205 -10.67 10.95 16.90
CA LEU A 205 -11.19 12.00 16.03
C LEU A 205 -12.62 12.43 16.40
N GLY A 206 -13.21 11.88 17.47
CA GLY A 206 -14.58 12.20 17.87
C GLY A 206 -15.65 11.61 16.94
N VAL A 207 -15.26 10.79 15.96
CA VAL A 207 -16.15 10.07 15.06
C VAL A 207 -16.61 8.80 15.77
N GLN A 208 -17.38 8.95 16.85
CA GLN A 208 -18.10 7.82 17.42
C GLN A 208 -19.32 7.52 16.55
N SER A 209 -19.17 6.60 15.59
CA SER A 209 -20.34 5.87 15.13
C SER A 209 -20.84 5.05 16.31
N HIS A 210 -21.95 5.47 16.90
CA HIS A 210 -22.82 4.63 17.73
C HIS A 210 -23.34 3.47 16.88
N HIS A 211 -22.49 2.51 16.57
CA HIS A 211 -22.93 1.18 16.22
C HIS A 211 -22.90 0.38 17.51
N HIS A 212 -24.08 0.30 18.13
CA HIS A 212 -24.39 -0.71 19.13
C HIS A 212 -23.91 -2.06 18.58
N ILE A 213 -22.80 -2.56 19.11
CA ILE A 213 -22.49 -3.97 19.04
C ILE A 213 -23.49 -4.61 20.01
N PRO A 214 -24.48 -5.37 19.54
CA PRO A 214 -25.36 -6.06 20.45
C PRO A 214 -24.51 -6.99 21.32
N PRO A 215 -24.72 -7.01 22.65
CA PRO A 215 -24.00 -7.91 23.54
C PRO A 215 -24.50 -9.33 23.29
N SER A 216 -23.86 -10.06 22.39
CA SER A 216 -24.02 -11.51 22.33
C SER A 216 -22.69 -12.18 22.06
N MET A 217 -22.36 -13.14 22.94
CA MET A 217 -21.21 -14.05 22.94
C MET A 217 -19.96 -13.62 23.72
N THR A 218 -20.12 -13.26 25.00
CA THR A 218 -19.07 -13.39 26.03
C THR A 218 -19.38 -14.44 27.11
N ASN A 219 -20.25 -15.41 26.82
CA ASN A 219 -20.43 -16.59 27.66
C ASN A 219 -20.19 -17.86 26.84
N ARG A 220 -18.92 -18.25 26.69
CA ARG A 220 -18.49 -19.66 26.52
C ARG A 220 -16.97 -19.70 26.51
N THR A 221 -16.40 -19.85 27.71
CA THR A 221 -15.44 -20.91 28.10
C THR A 221 -14.86 -20.57 29.48
N GLN A 222 -15.59 -20.95 30.53
CA GLN A 222 -14.94 -21.44 31.74
C GLN A 222 -14.97 -22.96 31.64
N PHE A 223 -13.85 -23.54 31.22
CA PHE A 223 -13.33 -24.85 31.61
C PHE A 223 -11.84 -24.84 31.35
#